data_AF-A0A8E2I2Y7-F1
#
_entry.id   AF-A0A8E2I2Y7-F1
#
_cell.length_a   1.000
_cell.length_b   1.000
_cell.length_c   1.000
_cell.angle_alpha   90.00
_cell.angle_beta   90.00
_cell.angle_gamma   90.00
#
_symmetry.space_group_name_H-M   'P 1'
#
loop_
_entity.id
_entity.type
_entity.pdbx_description
1 polymer ?
#
loop_
_entity_poly.entity_id
_entity_poly.type
_entity_poly.pdbx_seq_one_letter_code
_entity_poly.pdbx_strand_id
1 'polypeptide(L)' 'MNYYEVNCFSCKKDFKVYEGTNAYKRFKINRKSKYCCDDCSHKIRLEAIKNFFK' A
#
# COMPACT_ATOMS: atom_id res chain seq x y z
N MET A 1 -4.33 20.16 -2.68
CA MET A 1 -4.74 18.74 -2.71
C MET A 1 -3.85 18.01 -1.72
N ASN A 2 -4.40 17.51 -0.61
CA ASN A 2 -3.59 16.93 0.47
C ASN A 2 -3.20 15.49 0.15
N TYR A 3 -1.96 15.14 0.46
CA TYR A 3 -1.44 13.78 0.35
C TYR A 3 -0.49 13.48 1.51
N TYR A 4 -0.38 12.21 1.86
CA TYR A 4 0.68 11.72 2.75
C TYR A 4 1.73 11.00 1.93
N GLU A 5 3.01 11.21 2.26
CA GLU A 5 4.09 10.36 1.80
C GLU A 5 4.26 9.21 2.77
N VAL A 6 4.16 8.00 2.24
CA VAL A 6 4.20 6.75 3.01
C VAL A 6 5.29 5.88 2.44
N ASN A 7 6.10 5.29 3.31
CA ASN A 7 7.13 4.37 2.88
C ASN A 7 6.53 2.98 2.63
N CYS A 8 6.82 2.41 1.45
CA CYS A 8 6.39 1.05 1.13
C CYS A 8 7.23 0.03 1.91
N PHE A 9 6.59 -0.84 2.71
CA PHE A 9 7.33 -1.84 3.49
C PHE A 9 8.07 -2.88 2.63
N SER A 10 7.66 -3.06 1.37
CA SER A 10 8.23 -4.06 0.46
C SER A 10 9.40 -3.50 -0.35
N CYS A 11 9.22 -2.37 -1.04
CA CYS A 11 10.27 -1.78 -1.89
C CYS A 11 11.03 -0.62 -1.25
N LYS A 12 10.66 -0.21 -0.03
CA LYS A 12 11.22 0.93 0.71
C LYS A 12 11.15 2.28 -0.03
N LYS A 13 10.38 2.36 -1.12
CA LYS A 13 10.13 3.61 -1.84
C LYS A 13 8.98 4.36 -1.21
N ASP A 14 9.11 5.67 -1.14
CA ASP A 14 8.03 6.54 -0.73
C ASP A 14 6.99 6.66 -1.84
N PHE A 15 5.73 6.60 -1.47
CA PHE A 15 4.61 6.77 -2.38
C PHE A 15 3.57 7.70 -1.79
N LYS A 16 2.85 8.38 -2.67
CA LYS A 16 1.85 9.38 -2.29
C LYS A 16 0.49 8.72 -2.10
N VAL A 17 -0.09 8.93 -0.93
CA VAL A 17 -1.44 8.52 -0.60
C VAL A 17 -2.32 9.76 -0.63
N TYR A 18 -3.16 9.85 -1.66
CA TYR A 18 -4.01 11.01 -1.89
C TYR A 18 -5.28 10.98 -1.05
N GLU A 19 -5.69 12.16 -0.57
CA GLU A 19 -6.95 12.36 0.12
C GLU A 19 -8.14 11.90 -0.73
N GLY A 20 -9.10 11.19 -0.11
CA GLY A 20 -10.24 10.57 -0.79
C GLY A 20 -10.07 9.06 -1.05
N THR A 21 -8.84 8.55 -1.05
CA THR A 21 -8.60 7.10 -1.19
C THR A 21 -8.86 6.34 0.12
N ASN A 22 -9.22 5.06 0.02
CA ASN A 22 -9.33 4.19 1.19
C ASN A 22 -7.97 4.00 1.89
N ALA A 23 -6.87 4.05 1.14
CA ALA A 23 -5.52 4.04 1.70
C ALA A 23 -5.29 5.25 2.61
N TYR A 24 -5.75 6.45 2.23
CA TYR A 24 -5.65 7.67 3.04
C TYR A 24 -6.43 7.57 4.35
N LYS A 25 -7.68 7.08 4.28
CA LYS A 25 -8.51 6.85 5.48
C LYS A 25 -7.83 5.88 6.44
N ARG A 26 -7.30 4.77 5.91
CA ARG A 26 -6.56 3.77 6.70
C ARG A 26 -5.28 4.36 7.30
N PHE A 27 -4.53 5.15 6.53
CA PHE A 27 -3.31 5.80 7.00
C PHE A 27 -3.61 6.81 8.12
N LYS A 28 -4.70 7.57 8.00
CA LYS A 28 -5.14 8.51 9.03
C LYS A 28 -5.53 7.81 10.34
N ILE A 29 -6.16 6.63 10.25
CA ILE A 29 -6.57 5.85 11.43
C ILE A 29 -5.38 5.12 12.07
N ASN A 30 -4.50 4.50 11.27
CA ASN A 30 -3.40 3.69 11.79
C ASN A 30 -2.06 3.91 11.04
N ARG A 31 -1.40 5.03 11.29
CA ARG A 31 -0.13 5.42 10.63
C ARG A 31 1.01 4.39 10.77
N LYS A 32 0.97 3.54 11.81
CA LYS A 32 2.01 2.52 12.06
C LYS A 32 1.80 1.22 11.27
N SER A 33 0.71 1.10 10.51
CA SER A 33 0.44 -0.11 9.74
C SER A 33 1.46 -0.29 8.61
N LYS A 34 1.60 -1.53 8.11
CA LYS A 34 2.45 -1.84 6.96
C LYS A 34 1.70 -1.44 5.69
N TYR A 35 2.20 -0.44 4.99
CA TYR A 35 1.63 0.02 3.71
C TYR A 35 2.53 -0.36 2.54
N CYS A 36 1.92 -0.72 1.42
CA CYS A 36 2.61 -1.02 0.18
C CYS A 36 2.17 -0.04 -0.91
N CYS A 37 3.10 0.28 -1.81
CA CYS A 37 2.74 0.93 -3.06
C CYS A 37 1.90 -0.01 -3.94
N ASP A 38 1.23 0.57 -4.94
CA ASP A 38 0.33 -0.17 -5.82
C ASP A 38 1.04 -1.32 -6.55
N ASP A 39 2.28 -1.09 -7.00
CA ASP A 39 3.12 -2.08 -7.67
C ASP A 39 3.42 -3.31 -6.79
N CYS A 40 3.82 -3.07 -5.53
CA CYS A 40 4.06 -4.13 -4.55
C CYS A 40 2.75 -4.84 -4.17
N SER A 41 1.66 -4.10 -4.01
CA SER A 41 0.34 -4.66 -3.73
C SER A 41 -0.11 -5.61 -4.84
N HIS A 42 0.11 -5.22 -6.10
CA HIS A 42 -0.24 -6.04 -7.26
C HIS A 42 0.63 -7.31 -7.33
N LYS A 43 1.95 -7.21 -7.13
CA LYS A 43 2.85 -8.38 -7.09
C LYS A 43 2.47 -9.36 -5.98
N ILE A 44 2.24 -8.87 -4.76
CA ILE A 44 1.82 -9.72 -3.63
C ILE A 44 0.52 -10.44 -3.94
N ARG A 45 -0.45 -9.74 -4.56
CA ARG A 45 -1.71 -10.34 -4.98
C ARG A 45 -1.51 -11.44 -6.03
N LEU A 46 -0.70 -11.19 -7.06
CA LEU A 46 -0.42 -12.17 -8.10
C LEU A 46 0.29 -13.42 -7.55
N GLU A 47 1.29 -13.23 -6.69
CA GLU A 47 2.00 -14.33 -6.02
C GLU A 47 1.05 -15.12 -5.10
N ALA A 48 0.19 -14.44 -4.34
CA ALA A 48 -0.81 -15.08 -3.50
C ALA A 48 -1.82 -15.89 -4.31
N ILE A 49 -2.29 -15.36 -5.45
CA ILE A 49 -3.17 -16.07 -6.38
C ILE A 49 -2.47 -17.32 -6.91
N LYS A 50 -1.24 -17.19 -7.43
CA LYS A 50 -0.47 -18.33 -7.93
C LYS A 50 -0.28 -19.43 -6.87
N ASN A 51 0.01 -19.05 -5.63
CA ASN A 51 0.20 -19.99 -4.54
C ASN A 51 -1.12 -20.61 -4.04
N PHE A 52 -2.25 -19.92 -4.22
CA PHE A 52 -3.56 -20.42 -3.84
C PHE A 52 -4.08 -21.50 -4.80
N PHE A 53 -3.74 -21.41 -6.09
CA PHE A 53 -4.10 -22.40 -7.11
C PHE A 53 -3.09 -23.55 -7.27
N LYS A 54 -2.17 -23.72 -6.30
CA LYS A 54 -1.14 -24.78 -6.29
C LYS A 54 -1.58 -25.94 -5.40
#